data_AF-A0AAW3HGC4-F1
#
_entry.id   AF-A0AAW3HGC4-F1
#
_cell.length_a   1.000
_cell.length_b   1.000
_cell.length_c   1.000
_cell.angle_alpha   90.00
_cell.angle_beta   90.00
_cell.angle_gamma   90.00
#
_symmetry.space_group_name_H-M   'P 1'
#
loop_
_entity.id
_entity.type
_entity.pdbx_description
1 polymer ?
#
loop_
_entity_poly.entity_id
_entity_poly.type
_entity_poly.pdbx_seq_one_letter_code
_entity_poly.pdbx_strand_id
1 'polypeptide(L)'
;MMVNELSKLMEDNGYRIFPPVSINFLESMTKANSSSTDLPPVLEDINTDILFFLKTQPDYYYFLTKMDGFEFDGVILYSFALQLEEHNVPVNNIFLYNDNFRNNDIFVNTDLSERVVIGQDSISFFTYDLKENVYQIRDNVGTEKIFGSFDNFSDFLREILETVA
;
A
#
# COMPACT_ATOMS: atom_id res chain seq x y z
N MET A 1 -10.67 9.08 9.23
CA MET A 1 -9.66 10.10 9.58
C MET A 1 -9.14 10.71 8.30
N MET A 2 -9.02 12.04 8.21
CA MET A 2 -8.51 12.72 7.01
C MET A 2 -6.98 12.68 6.96
N VAL A 3 -6.39 12.75 5.76
CA VAL A 3 -4.92 12.76 5.57
C VAL A 3 -4.24 13.90 6.34
N ASN A 4 -4.86 15.09 6.41
CA ASN A 4 -4.31 16.21 7.19
C ASN A 4 -4.30 15.93 8.70
N GLU A 5 -5.25 15.14 9.20
CA GLU A 5 -5.30 14.73 10.61
C GLU A 5 -4.19 13.72 10.90
N LEU A 6 -3.92 12.79 9.96
CA LEU A 6 -2.78 11.87 10.05
C LEU A 6 -1.45 12.63 10.15
N SER A 7 -1.19 13.56 9.23
CA SER A 7 0.08 14.31 9.22
C SER A 7 0.29 15.03 10.54
N LYS A 8 -0.77 15.67 11.07
CA LYS A 8 -0.70 16.33 12.37
C LYS A 8 -0.44 15.34 13.51
N LEU A 9 -1.14 14.20 13.53
CA LEU A 9 -0.94 13.15 14.52
C LEU A 9 0.52 12.66 14.53
N MET A 10 1.10 12.44 13.36
CA MET A 10 2.48 12.01 13.23
C MET A 10 3.47 13.07 13.73
N GLU A 11 3.28 14.34 13.33
CA GLU A 11 4.10 15.46 13.80
C GLU A 11 4.03 15.61 15.32
N ASP A 12 2.83 15.59 15.90
CA ASP A 12 2.58 15.76 17.33
C ASP A 12 3.25 14.64 18.16
N ASN A 13 3.42 13.45 17.59
CA ASN A 13 4.06 12.30 18.22
C ASN A 13 5.53 12.08 17.78
N GLY A 14 6.10 12.99 16.97
CA GLY A 14 7.51 12.92 16.55
C GLY A 14 7.83 11.86 15.51
N TYR A 15 6.83 11.32 14.80
CA TYR A 15 7.04 10.39 13.70
C TYR A 15 7.47 11.12 12.42
N ARG A 16 8.27 10.43 11.60
CA ARG A 16 8.76 10.95 10.33
C ARG A 16 7.62 10.98 9.30
N ILE A 17 7.39 12.13 8.68
CA ILE A 17 6.57 12.23 7.48
C ILE A 17 7.46 12.07 6.25
N PHE A 18 7.16 11.06 5.44
CA PHE A 18 7.84 10.85 4.17
C PHE A 18 7.36 11.87 3.13
N PRO A 19 8.27 12.45 2.32
CA PRO A 19 7.89 13.42 1.29
C PRO A 19 6.83 12.85 0.34
N PRO A 20 5.93 13.68 -0.20
CA PRO A 20 4.95 13.24 -1.20
C PRO A 20 5.56 12.51 -2.39
N VAL A 21 4.79 11.59 -2.96
CA VAL A 21 5.13 11.00 -4.26
C VAL A 21 5.06 12.10 -5.32
N SER A 22 6.08 12.17 -6.17
CA SER A 22 6.13 13.14 -7.27
C SER A 22 4.90 13.03 -8.16
N ILE A 23 4.22 14.15 -8.41
CA ILE A 23 3.06 14.20 -9.33
C ILE A 23 3.46 13.67 -10.71
N ASN A 24 4.67 13.98 -11.19
CA ASN A 24 5.15 13.47 -12.47
C ASN A 24 5.24 11.93 -12.48
N PHE A 25 5.63 11.32 -11.36
CA PHE A 25 5.68 9.86 -11.22
C PHE A 25 4.25 9.28 -11.23
N LEU A 26 3.35 9.81 -10.40
CA LEU A 26 1.94 9.38 -10.36
C LEU A 26 1.25 9.54 -11.73
N GLU A 27 1.50 10.65 -12.42
CA GLU A 27 0.99 10.87 -13.76
C GLU A 27 1.59 9.89 -14.77
N SER A 28 2.90 9.62 -14.70
CA SER A 28 3.56 8.66 -15.59
C SER A 28 2.97 7.26 -15.47
N MET A 29 2.70 6.83 -14.23
CA MET A 29 2.01 5.58 -13.91
C MET A 29 0.63 5.52 -14.58
N THR A 30 -0.19 6.56 -14.41
CA THR A 30 -1.55 6.60 -15.00
C THR A 30 -1.57 6.75 -16.53
N LYS A 31 -0.51 7.31 -17.13
CA LYS A 31 -0.35 7.55 -18.57
C LYS A 31 0.31 6.41 -19.33
N ALA A 32 0.99 5.48 -18.64
CA ALA A 32 1.66 4.34 -19.25
C ALA A 32 0.64 3.31 -19.78
N ASN A 33 -0.06 3.67 -20.84
CA ASN A 33 -0.72 2.73 -21.72
C ASN A 33 0.34 2.21 -22.69
N SER A 34 0.63 0.92 -22.65
CA SER A 34 1.20 0.16 -23.78
C SER A 34 2.61 0.57 -24.26
N SER A 35 3.60 0.58 -23.38
CA SER A 35 4.97 0.25 -23.86
C SER A 35 5.12 -1.26 -23.78
N SER A 36 5.29 -1.93 -24.92
CA SER A 36 5.72 -3.33 -24.99
C SER A 36 7.09 -3.42 -24.31
N THR A 37 7.08 -3.65 -23.01
CA THR A 37 8.28 -3.87 -22.22
C THR A 37 8.41 -5.37 -22.07
N ASP A 38 9.64 -5.90 -22.12
CA ASP A 38 9.94 -7.30 -21.81
C ASP A 38 9.81 -7.58 -20.30
N LEU A 39 8.86 -6.93 -19.62
CA LEU A 39 8.59 -7.15 -18.21
C LEU A 39 8.07 -8.59 -18.04
N PRO A 40 8.53 -9.32 -17.02
CA PRO A 40 7.89 -10.55 -16.59
C PRO A 40 6.37 -10.34 -16.39
N PRO A 41 5.50 -11.27 -16.83
CA PRO A 41 4.05 -11.11 -16.74
C PRO A 41 3.53 -10.73 -15.35
N VAL A 42 4.10 -11.30 -14.28
CA VAL A 42 3.73 -10.93 -12.90
C VAL A 42 3.95 -9.45 -12.60
N LEU A 43 5.04 -8.85 -13.07
CA LEU A 43 5.31 -7.43 -12.83
C LEU A 43 4.36 -6.52 -13.62
N GLU A 44 3.92 -6.97 -14.80
CA GLU A 44 2.89 -6.29 -15.58
C GLU A 44 1.53 -6.35 -14.87
N ASP A 45 1.17 -7.50 -14.31
CA ASP A 45 -0.07 -7.68 -13.53
C ASP A 45 -0.07 -6.82 -12.26
N ILE A 46 1.04 -6.80 -11.50
CA ILE A 46 1.20 -5.96 -10.31
C ILE A 46 1.02 -4.48 -10.66
N ASN A 47 1.69 -4.03 -11.72
CA ASN A 47 1.56 -2.64 -12.17
C ASN A 47 0.11 -2.33 -12.57
N THR A 48 -0.53 -3.21 -13.33
CA THR A 48 -1.93 -3.05 -13.75
C THR A 48 -2.89 -2.94 -12.57
N ASP A 49 -2.72 -3.80 -11.57
CA ASP A 49 -3.54 -3.82 -10.36
C ASP A 49 -3.37 -2.57 -9.51
N ILE A 50 -2.12 -2.13 -9.30
CA ILE A 50 -1.83 -0.89 -8.57
C ILE A 50 -2.41 0.32 -9.31
N LEU A 51 -2.30 0.36 -10.65
CA LEU A 51 -2.90 1.42 -11.45
C LEU A 51 -4.42 1.43 -11.36
N PHE A 52 -5.05 0.26 -11.38
CA PHE A 52 -6.49 0.14 -11.16
C PHE A 52 -6.87 0.66 -9.78
N PHE A 53 -6.19 0.20 -8.73
CA PHE A 53 -6.39 0.66 -7.36
C PHE A 53 -6.32 2.19 -7.24
N LEU A 54 -5.26 2.82 -7.76
CA LEU A 54 -5.10 4.28 -7.71
C LEU A 54 -6.18 5.04 -8.49
N LYS A 55 -6.68 4.48 -9.59
CA LYS A 55 -7.78 5.09 -10.37
C LYS A 55 -9.11 5.01 -9.63
N THR A 56 -9.34 3.93 -8.89
CA THR A 56 -10.62 3.68 -8.21
C THR A 56 -10.65 4.27 -6.80
N GLN A 57 -9.49 4.59 -6.22
CA GLN A 57 -9.35 5.13 -4.87
C GLN A 57 -8.71 6.54 -4.86
N PRO A 58 -9.49 7.59 -5.18
CA PRO A 58 -8.99 8.97 -5.25
C PRO A 58 -8.48 9.50 -3.91
N ASP A 59 -9.01 9.02 -2.78
CA ASP A 59 -8.56 9.41 -1.45
C ASP A 59 -7.15 8.87 -1.15
N TYR A 60 -6.85 7.65 -1.59
CA TYR A 60 -5.50 7.07 -1.49
C TYR A 60 -4.53 7.79 -2.43
N TYR A 61 -4.98 8.13 -3.65
CA TYR A 61 -4.18 8.97 -4.55
C TYR A 61 -3.86 10.32 -3.89
N TYR A 62 -4.85 10.98 -3.29
CA TYR A 62 -4.66 12.24 -2.56
C TYR A 62 -3.66 12.07 -1.40
N PHE A 63 -3.75 10.98 -0.64
CA PHE A 63 -2.77 10.63 0.38
C PHE A 63 -1.33 10.62 -0.17
N LEU A 64 -1.09 9.98 -1.32
CA LEU A 64 0.24 9.95 -1.95
C LEU A 64 0.73 11.35 -2.38
N THR A 65 -0.17 12.29 -2.66
CA THR A 65 0.21 13.70 -2.93
C THR A 65 0.60 14.49 -1.68
N LYS A 66 0.42 13.91 -0.49
CA LYS A 66 0.75 14.50 0.80
C LYS A 66 1.89 13.78 1.51
N MET A 67 1.96 12.47 1.39
CA MET A 67 3.00 11.65 2.00
C MET A 67 3.15 10.32 1.28
N ASP A 68 4.38 9.82 1.21
CA ASP A 68 4.70 8.56 0.56
C ASP A 68 4.78 7.40 1.56
N GLY A 69 3.63 6.81 1.87
CA GLY A 69 3.52 5.82 2.94
C GLY A 69 3.73 6.43 4.33
N PHE A 70 3.70 5.59 5.36
CA PHE A 70 4.04 5.99 6.72
C PHE A 70 4.36 4.80 7.62
N GLU A 71 4.99 5.11 8.75
CA GLU A 71 5.08 4.22 9.90
C GLU A 71 4.61 4.99 11.15
N PHE A 72 3.67 4.40 11.89
CA PHE A 72 3.15 4.96 13.14
C PHE A 72 2.83 3.81 14.09
N ASP A 73 3.55 3.74 15.21
CA ASP A 73 3.42 2.69 16.23
C ASP A 73 3.29 1.25 15.68
N GLY A 74 4.15 0.91 14.71
CA GLY A 74 4.16 -0.41 14.06
C GLY A 74 3.12 -0.61 12.96
N VAL A 75 2.20 0.33 12.75
CA VAL A 75 1.33 0.39 11.58
C VAL A 75 2.11 0.98 10.41
N ILE A 76 2.16 0.25 9.30
CA ILE A 76 2.94 0.62 8.13
C ILE A 76 2.01 0.66 6.91
N LEU A 77 1.99 1.79 6.20
CA LEU A 77 1.55 1.84 4.80
C LEU A 77 2.76 1.97 3.89
N TYR A 78 2.81 1.12 2.86
CA TYR A 78 3.95 1.01 1.98
C TYR A 78 4.11 2.26 1.09
N SER A 79 5.37 2.65 0.91
CA SER A 79 5.84 3.67 -0.02
C SER A 79 5.75 3.24 -1.48
N PHE A 80 5.68 4.23 -2.35
CA PHE A 80 5.81 4.12 -3.81
C PHE A 80 7.20 4.51 -4.28
N ALA A 81 7.79 5.56 -3.69
CA ALA A 81 9.17 5.90 -4.01
C ALA A 81 10.12 4.89 -3.37
N LEU A 82 11.28 4.71 -3.99
CA LEU A 82 12.32 3.89 -3.40
C LEU A 82 12.91 4.63 -2.20
N GLN A 83 12.50 4.22 -1.00
CA GLN A 83 13.07 4.70 0.24
C GLN A 83 14.14 3.72 0.70
N LEU A 84 15.34 4.24 0.93
CA LEU A 84 16.50 3.45 1.28
C LEU A 84 16.85 3.70 2.75
N GLU A 85 16.96 2.62 3.51
CA GLU A 85 17.56 2.64 4.84
C GLU A 85 19.09 2.59 4.77
N GLU A 86 19.73 2.55 5.95
CA GLU A 86 21.17 2.28 6.06
C GLU A 86 21.51 1.02 5.23
N HIS A 87 22.61 1.11 4.47
CA HIS A 87 23.05 0.08 3.51
C HIS A 87 22.25 -0.03 2.20
N ASN A 88 21.43 0.96 1.84
CA ASN A 88 20.67 1.00 0.59
C ASN A 88 19.66 -0.17 0.45
N VAL A 89 19.08 -0.60 1.56
CA VAL A 89 18.01 -1.59 1.53
C VAL A 89 16.69 -0.86 1.27
N PRO A 90 15.94 -1.23 0.21
CA PRO A 90 14.57 -0.76 0.04
C PRO A 90 13.70 -1.25 1.18
N VAL A 91 12.99 -0.36 1.85
CA VAL A 91 12.09 -0.74 2.95
C VAL A 91 10.67 -0.31 2.64
N ASN A 92 9.71 -1.20 2.94
CA ASN A 92 8.27 -0.89 2.90
C ASN A 92 7.81 -0.30 1.57
N ASN A 93 8.15 -0.93 0.43
CA ASN A 93 7.74 -0.47 -0.90
C ASN A 93 6.65 -1.38 -1.53
N ILE A 94 5.59 -0.77 -2.02
CA ILE A 94 4.40 -1.47 -2.52
C ILE A 94 4.72 -2.46 -3.64
N PHE A 95 5.64 -2.13 -4.55
CA PHE A 95 5.98 -3.01 -5.68
C PHE A 95 6.76 -4.23 -5.20
N LEU A 96 7.70 -4.05 -4.28
CA LEU A 96 8.53 -5.15 -3.76
C LEU A 96 7.71 -6.15 -2.96
N TYR A 97 6.81 -5.67 -2.10
CA TYR A 97 5.95 -6.55 -1.31
C TYR A 97 4.96 -7.32 -2.21
N ASN A 98 4.31 -6.65 -3.17
CA ASN A 98 3.39 -7.32 -4.08
C ASN A 98 4.09 -8.32 -5.01
N ASP A 99 5.32 -8.05 -5.45
CA ASP A 99 6.14 -9.04 -6.17
C ASP A 99 6.43 -10.25 -5.29
N ASN A 100 6.91 -10.03 -4.06
CA ASN A 100 7.19 -11.13 -3.13
C ASN A 100 5.95 -11.98 -2.78
N PHE A 101 4.73 -11.42 -2.74
CA PHE A 101 3.53 -12.21 -2.48
C PHE A 101 3.02 -12.99 -3.69
N ARG A 102 3.39 -12.61 -4.91
CA ARG A 102 2.91 -13.18 -6.17
C ARG A 102 3.94 -14.06 -6.88
N ASN A 103 5.22 -13.80 -6.63
CA ASN A 103 6.35 -14.39 -7.33
C ASN A 103 7.48 -14.66 -6.33
N ASN A 104 7.28 -15.72 -5.55
CA ASN A 104 8.24 -16.21 -4.58
C ASN A 104 8.46 -17.71 -4.76
N ASP A 105 9.72 -18.10 -4.91
CA ASP A 105 10.12 -19.48 -5.20
C ASP A 105 9.82 -20.47 -4.07
N ILE A 106 9.56 -19.98 -2.85
CA ILE A 106 9.27 -20.79 -1.66
C ILE A 106 7.76 -20.97 -1.50
N PHE A 107 7.01 -19.87 -1.50
CA PHE A 107 5.57 -19.90 -1.28
C PHE A 107 4.88 -18.65 -1.82
N VAL A 108 3.86 -18.87 -2.65
CA VAL A 108 2.94 -17.82 -3.13
C VAL A 108 1.66 -17.91 -2.32
N ASN A 109 1.32 -16.84 -1.60
CA ASN A 109 0.08 -16.77 -0.85
C ASN A 109 -1.08 -16.44 -1.80
N THR A 110 -1.99 -17.39 -1.99
CA THR A 110 -3.09 -17.23 -2.96
C THR A 110 -4.01 -16.06 -2.63
N ASP A 111 -4.35 -15.84 -1.36
CA ASP A 111 -5.22 -14.72 -0.96
C ASP A 111 -4.58 -13.36 -1.20
N LEU A 112 -3.28 -13.21 -0.92
CA LEU A 112 -2.57 -11.97 -1.15
C LEU A 112 -2.25 -11.75 -2.63
N SER A 113 -2.01 -12.82 -3.38
CA SER A 113 -1.66 -12.74 -4.80
C SER A 113 -2.75 -12.13 -5.68
N GLU A 114 -4.02 -12.25 -5.28
CA GLU A 114 -5.16 -11.68 -5.98
C GLU A 114 -5.50 -10.23 -5.56
N ARG A 115 -4.70 -9.62 -4.69
CA ARG A 115 -4.99 -8.33 -4.05
C ARG A 115 -3.80 -7.39 -4.15
N VAL A 116 -4.04 -6.11 -3.94
CA VAL A 116 -2.96 -5.14 -3.74
C VAL A 116 -2.68 -5.06 -2.25
N VAL A 117 -1.52 -5.53 -1.81
CA VAL A 117 -1.08 -5.36 -0.42
C VAL A 117 -0.50 -3.96 -0.26
N ILE A 118 -1.10 -3.15 0.61
CA ILE A 118 -0.79 -1.71 0.74
C ILE A 118 -0.06 -1.39 2.05
N GLY A 119 0.04 -2.34 2.96
CA GLY A 119 0.65 -2.14 4.27
C GLY A 119 0.49 -3.34 5.20
N GLN A 120 0.92 -3.17 6.44
CA GLN A 120 0.87 -4.20 7.46
C GLN A 120 1.00 -3.62 8.88
N ASP A 121 0.69 -4.45 9.87
CA ASP A 121 1.14 -4.31 11.25
C ASP A 121 1.74 -5.64 11.75
N SER A 122 1.92 -5.78 13.07
CA SER A 122 2.50 -6.99 13.68
C SER A 122 1.72 -8.29 13.45
N ILE A 123 0.41 -8.23 13.21
CA ILE A 123 -0.49 -9.39 13.13
C ILE A 123 -1.36 -9.38 11.86
N SER A 124 -1.33 -8.29 11.08
CA SER A 124 -2.24 -8.10 9.96
C SER A 124 -1.52 -7.63 8.69
N PHE A 125 -2.05 -8.04 7.55
CA PHE A 125 -1.81 -7.39 6.26
C PHE A 125 -2.98 -6.48 5.90
N PHE A 126 -2.66 -5.33 5.34
CA PHE A 126 -3.62 -4.40 4.79
C PHE A 126 -3.67 -4.58 3.27
N THR A 127 -4.86 -4.86 2.75
CA THR A 127 -5.05 -5.19 1.35
C THR A 127 -6.18 -4.39 0.73
N TYR A 128 -6.13 -4.25 -0.58
CA TYR A 128 -7.23 -3.76 -1.40
C TYR A 128 -7.72 -4.88 -2.31
N ASP A 129 -8.99 -5.24 -2.18
CA ASP A 129 -9.65 -6.23 -3.02
C ASP A 129 -10.18 -5.56 -4.28
N LEU A 130 -9.60 -5.91 -5.43
CA LEU A 130 -9.95 -5.30 -6.71
C LEU A 130 -11.33 -5.74 -7.23
N LYS A 131 -11.82 -6.91 -6.79
CA LYS A 131 -13.10 -7.47 -7.23
C LYS A 131 -14.25 -6.84 -6.45
N GLU A 132 -14.10 -6.80 -5.13
CA GLU A 132 -15.11 -6.24 -4.22
C GLU A 132 -14.96 -4.72 -4.02
N ASN A 133 -13.85 -4.14 -4.48
CA ASN A 133 -13.56 -2.71 -4.43
C ASN A 133 -13.45 -2.14 -3.00
N VAL A 134 -12.92 -2.93 -2.07
CA VAL A 134 -12.86 -2.61 -0.63
C VAL A 134 -11.45 -2.77 -0.06
N TYR A 135 -11.14 -1.97 0.96
CA TYR A 135 -9.99 -2.17 1.83
C TYR A 135 -10.27 -3.28 2.82
N GLN A 136 -9.27 -4.10 3.15
CA GLN A 136 -9.41 -5.22 4.07
C GLN A 136 -8.21 -5.32 5.01
N ILE A 137 -8.49 -5.58 6.28
CA ILE A 137 -7.50 -5.98 7.27
C ILE A 137 -7.56 -7.50 7.38
N ARG A 138 -6.45 -8.18 7.11
CA ARG A 138 -6.38 -9.65 7.06
C ARG A 138 -5.35 -10.16 8.05
N ASP A 139 -5.61 -11.32 8.65
CA ASP A 139 -4.63 -12.01 9.50
C ASP A 139 -3.36 -12.32 8.68
N ASN A 140 -2.17 -12.08 9.23
CA ASN A 140 -0.91 -12.33 8.53
C ASN A 140 -0.51 -13.82 8.49
N VAL A 141 -1.10 -14.66 9.34
CA VAL A 141 -0.90 -16.12 9.34
C VAL A 141 -1.96 -16.82 8.50
N GLY A 142 -3.24 -16.51 8.74
CA GLY A 142 -4.39 -17.05 8.02
C GLY A 142 -5.03 -16.00 7.13
N THR A 143 -4.39 -15.68 6.00
CA THR A 143 -4.76 -14.55 5.13
C THR A 143 -6.16 -14.59 4.54
N GLU A 144 -6.81 -15.75 4.56
CA GLU A 144 -8.23 -15.91 4.22
C GLU A 144 -9.15 -15.21 5.23
N LYS A 145 -8.69 -15.02 6.47
CA LYS A 145 -9.44 -14.41 7.57
C LYS A 145 -9.36 -12.89 7.49
N ILE A 146 -10.53 -12.27 7.37
CA ILE A 146 -10.70 -10.82 7.31
C ILE A 146 -11.18 -10.31 8.68
N PHE A 147 -10.44 -9.38 9.28
CA PHE A 147 -10.79 -8.71 10.54
C PHE A 147 -11.69 -7.48 10.31
N GLY A 148 -11.54 -6.80 9.18
CA GLY A 148 -12.34 -5.64 8.81
C GLY A 148 -12.36 -5.42 7.31
N SER A 149 -13.45 -4.83 6.82
CA SER A 149 -13.64 -4.48 5.41
C SER A 149 -14.27 -3.08 5.32
N PHE A 150 -13.73 -2.23 4.44
CA PHE A 150 -14.07 -0.81 4.40
C PHE A 150 -14.20 -0.32 2.95
N ASP A 151 -15.25 0.45 2.68
CA ASP A 151 -15.51 1.00 1.34
C ASP A 151 -14.64 2.22 1.01
N ASN A 152 -14.08 2.87 2.03
CA ASN A 152 -13.32 4.10 1.87
C ASN A 152 -12.04 4.12 2.70
N PHE A 153 -11.05 4.85 2.21
CA PHE A 153 -9.74 4.95 2.82
C PHE A 153 -9.78 5.60 4.21
N SER A 154 -10.69 6.55 4.44
CA SER A 154 -10.76 7.28 5.70
C SER A 154 -11.19 6.41 6.88
N ASP A 155 -12.12 5.48 6.67
CA ASP A 155 -12.60 4.55 7.70
C ASP A 155 -11.58 3.42 7.91
N PHE A 156 -11.00 2.90 6.83
CA PHE A 156 -9.88 1.96 6.92
C PHE A 156 -8.70 2.54 7.73
N LEU A 157 -8.28 3.77 7.39
CA LEU A 157 -7.16 4.44 8.05
C LEU A 157 -7.45 4.72 9.53
N ARG A 158 -8.70 5.04 9.85
CA ARG A 158 -9.13 5.23 11.24
C ARG A 158 -8.99 3.93 12.02
N GLU A 159 -9.50 2.82 11.47
CA GLU A 159 -9.45 1.53 12.14
C GLU A 159 -8.01 1.14 12.47
N ILE A 160 -7.11 1.14 11.49
CA ILE A 160 -5.73 0.65 11.68
C ILE A 160 -4.97 1.48 12.73
N LEU A 161 -5.29 2.77 12.88
CA LEU A 161 -4.64 3.65 13.86
C LEU A 161 -5.31 3.61 15.23
N GLU A 162 -6.63 3.37 15.31
CA GLU A 162 -7.32 3.17 16.59
C GLU A 162 -6.86 1.88 17.29
N THR A 163 -6.46 0.86 16.54
CA THR A 163 -5.91 -0.39 17.11
C THR A 163 -4.59 -0.22 17.87
N VAL A 164 -3.87 0.89 17.65
CA VAL A 164 -2.56 1.15 18.28
C VAL A 164 -2.54 2.40 19.18
N ALA A 165 -3.65 3.15 19.25
CA ALA A 165 -3.77 4.38 20.03
C ALA A 165 -4.09 4.15 21.52
#